data_AF-A0A162GPJ2-F1
#
_entry.id   AF-A0A162GPJ2-F1
#
_cell.length_a   1.000
_cell.length_b   1.000
_cell.length_c   1.000
_cell.angle_alpha   90.00
_cell.angle_beta   90.00
_cell.angle_gamma   90.00
#
_symmetry.space_group_name_H-M   'P 1'
#
loop_
_entity.id
_entity.type
_entity.pdbx_description
1 polymer ?
#
loop_
_entity_poly.entity_id
_entity_poly.type
_entity_poly.pdbx_seq_one_letter_code
_entity_poly.pdbx_strand_id
1 'polypeptide(L)'
;MSRWILLALALSLVSCASYFKRKDCESINWFEHGKKVALSGKWLNADAMVTECRKVDAEIQESQLDLGFKNGMQIYCSNTNAYNVGKSGDFFSRDLCEGPQINVLLNEHKKGVAAYCHKTYGFTAGTSGKKYQNICPKDMEPAFLKEYRRGRKKYVETLISTKESEVRELDNRMRTMKSDLNFQKGRLTGLRGELNSLETQKAFVANNNPAQLGYIENRISQLNSDISSLNYDISGKENEIKKLENNRNSKLSEITGFKEELPSLDE
;
A
#
# COMPACT_ATOMS: atom_id res chain seq x y z
N MET A 1 -8.95 15.54 36.08
CA MET A 1 -9.83 15.77 34.90
C MET A 1 -9.16 15.40 33.57
N SER A 2 -7.86 15.60 33.38
CA SER A 2 -7.16 15.26 32.12
C SER A 2 -7.16 13.77 31.74
N ARG A 3 -7.13 12.84 32.71
CA ARG A 3 -7.19 11.38 32.45
C ARG A 3 -8.51 10.89 31.87
N TRP A 4 -9.63 11.55 32.20
CA TRP A 4 -10.95 11.19 31.66
C TRP A 4 -11.20 11.80 30.27
N ILE A 5 -10.62 12.97 30.00
CA ILE A 5 -10.65 13.61 28.68
C ILE A 5 -9.84 12.80 27.65
N LEU A 6 -8.68 12.25 28.06
CA LEU A 6 -7.87 11.36 27.20
C LEU A 6 -8.56 10.01 26.90
N LEU A 7 -9.35 9.48 27.83
CA LEU A 7 -10.15 8.26 27.63
C LEU A 7 -11.37 8.49 26.73
N ALA A 8 -12.05 9.63 26.86
CA ALA A 8 -13.19 10.01 26.02
C ALA A 8 -12.78 10.30 24.56
N LEU A 9 -11.60 10.90 24.35
CA LEU A 9 -11.05 11.17 23.01
C LEU A 9 -10.56 9.89 22.31
N ALA A 10 -10.15 8.87 23.06
CA ALA A 10 -9.75 7.58 22.51
C ALA A 10 -10.97 6.73 22.07
N LEU A 11 -12.10 6.81 22.78
CA LEU A 11 -13.33 6.08 22.42
C LEU A 11 -14.00 6.63 21.14
N SER A 12 -13.88 7.93 20.86
CA SER A 12 -14.49 8.53 19.66
C SER A 12 -13.77 8.18 18.35
N LEU A 13 -12.44 7.96 18.39
CA LEU A 13 -11.65 7.64 17.20
C LEU A 13 -11.85 6.20 16.70
N VAL A 14 -12.12 5.24 17.59
CA VAL A 14 -12.41 3.84 17.22
C VAL A 14 -13.74 3.72 16.48
N SER A 15 -14.71 4.57 16.81
CA SER A 15 -16.03 4.62 16.18
C SER A 15 -15.96 5.05 14.70
N CYS A 16 -15.05 5.95 14.33
CA CYS A 16 -14.93 6.43 12.96
C CYS A 16 -14.26 5.41 12.03
N ALA A 17 -13.19 4.74 12.47
CA ALA A 17 -12.51 3.72 11.67
C ALA A 17 -13.45 2.53 11.36
N SER A 18 -14.27 2.14 12.34
CA SER A 18 -15.26 1.07 12.18
C SER A 18 -16.39 1.48 11.21
N TYR A 19 -16.79 2.75 11.21
CA TYR A 19 -17.82 3.27 10.29
C TYR A 19 -17.37 3.23 8.83
N PHE A 20 -16.18 3.74 8.50
CA PHE A 20 -15.69 3.72 7.12
C PHE A 20 -15.51 2.30 6.61
N LYS A 21 -14.94 1.42 7.44
CA LYS A 21 -14.77 0.00 7.07
C LYS A 21 -16.12 -0.70 6.85
N ARG A 22 -17.12 -0.43 7.69
CA ARG A 22 -18.48 -0.93 7.50
C ARG A 22 -19.07 -0.48 6.17
N LYS A 23 -18.94 0.80 5.83
CA LYS A 23 -19.41 1.36 4.56
C LYS A 23 -18.71 0.72 3.35
N ASP A 24 -17.41 0.45 3.45
CA ASP A 24 -16.67 -0.28 2.41
C ASP A 24 -17.25 -1.70 2.24
N CYS A 25 -17.52 -2.41 3.34
CA CYS A 25 -18.11 -3.74 3.32
C CYS A 25 -19.51 -3.78 2.67
N GLU A 26 -20.34 -2.78 2.95
CA GLU A 26 -21.71 -2.67 2.41
C GLU A 26 -21.71 -2.37 0.89
N SER A 27 -20.61 -1.84 0.34
CA SER A 27 -20.46 -1.59 -1.09
C SER A 27 -20.08 -2.83 -1.92
N ILE A 28 -19.77 -3.95 -1.26
CA ILE A 28 -19.27 -5.15 -1.93
C ILE A 28 -20.40 -5.92 -2.59
N ASN A 29 -20.17 -6.35 -3.83
CA ASN A 29 -20.95 -7.42 -4.43
C ASN A 29 -20.55 -8.76 -3.80
N TRP A 30 -21.28 -9.15 -2.76
CA TRP A 30 -20.97 -10.32 -1.95
C TRP A 30 -21.07 -11.65 -2.72
N PHE A 31 -21.93 -11.74 -3.75
CA PHE A 31 -21.98 -12.90 -4.63
C PHE A 31 -20.66 -13.07 -5.41
N GLU A 32 -20.22 -12.03 -6.12
CA GLU A 32 -18.97 -12.09 -6.89
C GLU A 32 -17.75 -12.25 -5.99
N HIS A 33 -17.76 -11.64 -4.79
CA HIS A 33 -16.70 -11.83 -3.80
C HIS A 33 -16.63 -13.28 -3.32
N GLY A 34 -17.77 -13.87 -2.92
CA GLY A 34 -17.83 -15.29 -2.51
C GLY A 34 -17.32 -16.23 -3.60
N LYS A 35 -17.75 -16.00 -4.85
CA LYS A 35 -17.28 -16.74 -6.02
C LYS A 35 -15.77 -16.64 -6.19
N LYS A 36 -15.21 -15.44 -6.07
CA LYS A 36 -13.76 -15.19 -6.14
C LYS A 36 -12.99 -15.91 -5.03
N VAL A 37 -13.52 -15.92 -3.79
CA VAL A 37 -12.89 -16.63 -2.68
C VAL A 37 -12.78 -18.13 -2.99
N ALA A 38 -13.85 -18.77 -3.45
CA ALA A 38 -13.82 -20.17 -3.85
C ALA A 38 -12.84 -20.43 -5.02
N LEU A 39 -12.82 -19.56 -6.04
CA LEU A 39 -11.88 -19.68 -7.17
C LEU A 39 -10.41 -19.53 -6.75
N SER A 40 -10.14 -18.86 -5.64
CA SER A 40 -8.79 -18.80 -5.05
C SER A 40 -8.41 -20.05 -4.26
N GLY A 41 -9.30 -21.05 -4.16
CA GLY A 41 -9.09 -22.26 -3.38
C GLY A 41 -9.15 -22.05 -1.87
N LYS A 42 -9.83 -21.00 -1.39
CA LYS A 42 -9.94 -20.69 0.04
C LYS A 42 -11.37 -20.89 0.52
N TRP A 43 -11.51 -21.22 1.80
CA TRP A 43 -12.80 -21.16 2.48
C TRP A 43 -13.14 -19.72 2.92
N LEU A 44 -14.43 -19.39 3.03
CA LEU A 44 -14.90 -18.05 3.43
C LEU A 44 -14.32 -17.57 4.78
N ASN A 45 -14.12 -18.48 5.72
CA ASN A 45 -13.52 -18.17 7.03
C ASN A 45 -12.01 -17.87 6.96
N ALA A 46 -11.35 -18.24 5.87
CA ALA A 46 -9.94 -17.91 5.60
C ALA A 46 -9.79 -16.60 4.79
N ASP A 47 -10.90 -15.98 4.36
CA ASP A 47 -10.87 -14.71 3.63
C ASP A 47 -10.80 -13.52 4.60
N ALA A 48 -9.79 -12.67 4.41
CA ALA A 48 -9.58 -11.51 5.26
C ALA A 48 -10.73 -10.51 5.17
N MET A 49 -11.28 -10.27 3.97
CA MET A 49 -12.35 -9.29 3.80
C MET A 49 -13.65 -9.74 4.48
N VAL A 50 -14.04 -11.01 4.27
CA VAL A 50 -15.21 -11.60 4.94
C VAL A 50 -15.05 -11.55 6.46
N THR A 51 -13.89 -11.96 6.98
CA THR A 51 -13.65 -11.97 8.44
C THR A 51 -13.58 -10.57 9.04
N GLU A 52 -13.01 -9.59 8.35
CA GLU A 52 -12.99 -8.19 8.78
C GLU A 52 -14.38 -7.56 8.78
N CYS A 53 -15.17 -7.79 7.73
CA CYS A 53 -16.52 -7.23 7.63
C CYS A 53 -17.48 -7.82 8.68
N ARG A 54 -17.35 -9.11 9.01
CA ARG A 54 -18.09 -9.74 10.12
C ARG A 54 -17.69 -9.18 11.48
N LYS A 55 -16.43 -8.78 11.69
CA LYS A 55 -15.95 -8.19 12.96
C LYS A 55 -16.48 -6.78 13.24
N VAL A 56 -16.80 -6.02 12.20
CA VAL A 56 -17.34 -4.65 12.34
C VAL A 56 -18.87 -4.61 12.31
N ASP A 57 -19.52 -5.78 12.37
CA ASP A 57 -20.96 -5.99 12.27
C ASP A 57 -21.55 -5.24 11.06
N ALA A 58 -20.91 -5.35 9.89
CA ALA A 58 -21.43 -4.81 8.65
C ALA A 58 -22.63 -5.63 8.16
N GLU A 59 -23.56 -4.99 7.45
CA GLU A 59 -24.67 -5.69 6.81
C GLU A 59 -24.14 -6.46 5.58
N ILE A 60 -23.90 -7.76 5.76
CA ILE A 60 -23.43 -8.67 4.73
C ILE A 60 -24.61 -9.48 4.21
N GLN A 61 -24.76 -9.57 2.89
CA GLN A 61 -25.74 -10.44 2.25
C GLN A 61 -25.24 -11.90 2.29
N GLU A 62 -25.28 -12.53 3.47
CA GLU A 62 -24.71 -13.87 3.72
C GLU A 62 -25.24 -14.94 2.75
N SER A 63 -26.52 -14.85 2.38
CA SER A 63 -27.13 -15.74 1.38
C SER A 63 -26.50 -15.58 -0.01
N GLN A 64 -26.22 -14.34 -0.44
CA GLN A 64 -25.56 -14.07 -1.71
C GLN A 64 -24.08 -14.48 -1.67
N LEU A 65 -23.40 -14.22 -0.54
CA LEU A 65 -22.02 -14.65 -0.32
C LEU A 65 -21.88 -16.18 -0.44
N ASP A 66 -22.74 -16.93 0.26
CA ASP A 66 -22.75 -18.39 0.23
C ASP A 66 -23.13 -18.94 -1.16
N LEU A 67 -24.12 -18.35 -1.83
CA LEU A 67 -24.52 -18.75 -3.17
C LEU A 67 -23.38 -18.53 -4.19
N GLY A 68 -22.74 -17.37 -4.13
CA GLY A 68 -21.58 -17.05 -4.95
C GLY A 68 -20.41 -18.00 -4.68
N PHE A 69 -20.13 -18.28 -3.41
CA PHE A 69 -19.11 -19.23 -2.99
C PHE A 69 -19.36 -20.63 -3.56
N LYS A 70 -20.59 -21.16 -3.41
CA LYS A 70 -21.01 -22.44 -4.01
C LYS A 70 -20.85 -22.46 -5.53
N ASN A 71 -21.21 -21.37 -6.21
CA ASN A 71 -21.00 -21.24 -7.65
C ASN A 71 -19.50 -21.29 -8.02
N GLY A 72 -18.66 -20.57 -7.27
CA GLY A 72 -17.22 -20.58 -7.46
C GLY A 72 -16.61 -21.96 -7.18
N MET A 73 -17.11 -22.70 -6.19
CA MET A 73 -16.66 -24.07 -5.90
C MET A 73 -16.92 -25.02 -7.07
N GLN A 74 -18.09 -24.92 -7.72
CA GLN A 74 -18.39 -25.74 -8.90
C GLN A 74 -17.39 -25.51 -10.04
N ILE A 75 -16.96 -24.27 -10.23
CA ILE A 75 -15.96 -23.91 -11.25
C ILE A 75 -14.56 -24.36 -10.80
N TYR A 76 -14.21 -24.13 -9.53
CA TYR A 76 -12.91 -24.48 -8.97
C TYR A 76 -12.67 -26.00 -9.03
N CYS A 77 -13.70 -26.78 -8.69
CA CYS A 77 -13.70 -28.25 -8.69
C CYS A 77 -14.00 -28.85 -10.07
N SER A 78 -13.45 -28.26 -11.13
CA SER A 78 -13.51 -28.79 -12.50
C SER A 78 -12.16 -29.33 -12.95
N ASN A 79 -12.18 -30.33 -13.85
CA ASN A 79 -10.96 -30.92 -14.42
C ASN A 79 -10.04 -29.85 -15.03
N THR A 80 -10.63 -28.96 -15.83
CA THR A 80 -9.91 -27.85 -16.49
C THR A 80 -9.27 -26.92 -15.46
N ASN A 81 -10.00 -26.55 -14.40
CA ASN A 81 -9.44 -25.66 -13.39
C ASN A 81 -8.33 -26.35 -12.58
N ALA A 82 -8.51 -27.62 -12.19
CA ALA A 82 -7.47 -28.37 -11.48
C ALA A 82 -6.16 -28.43 -12.29
N TYR A 83 -6.24 -28.71 -13.59
CA TYR A 83 -5.10 -28.63 -14.50
C TYR A 83 -4.48 -27.23 -14.54
N ASN A 84 -5.30 -26.18 -14.65
CA ASN A 84 -4.82 -24.80 -14.71
C ASN A 84 -4.13 -24.35 -13.42
N VAL A 85 -4.66 -24.71 -12.25
CA VAL A 85 -4.00 -24.46 -10.95
C VAL A 85 -2.61 -25.11 -10.92
N GLY A 86 -2.51 -26.36 -11.38
CA GLY A 86 -1.22 -27.04 -11.49
C GLY A 86 -0.28 -26.35 -12.48
N LYS A 87 -0.79 -25.94 -13.64
CA LYS A 87 -0.03 -25.24 -14.69
C LYS A 87 0.44 -23.84 -14.26
N SER A 88 -0.22 -23.24 -13.27
CA SER A 88 0.20 -21.99 -12.61
C SER A 88 1.24 -22.21 -11.50
N GLY A 89 1.60 -23.46 -11.21
CA GLY A 89 2.52 -23.82 -10.13
C GLY A 89 1.95 -23.57 -8.74
N ASP A 90 0.63 -23.73 -8.58
CA ASP A 90 -0.11 -23.60 -7.32
C ASP A 90 -0.55 -24.96 -6.78
N PHE A 91 -0.67 -25.06 -5.45
CA PHE A 91 -1.29 -26.21 -4.82
C PHE A 91 -2.81 -26.19 -5.04
N PHE A 92 -3.39 -27.38 -5.26
CA PHE A 92 -4.83 -27.54 -5.38
C PHE A 92 -5.46 -27.76 -4.01
N SER A 93 -6.45 -26.94 -3.67
CA SER A 93 -7.21 -27.01 -2.41
C SER A 93 -8.20 -28.15 -2.46
N ARG A 94 -7.69 -29.37 -2.23
CA ARG A 94 -8.49 -30.59 -2.26
C ARG A 94 -9.67 -30.57 -1.29
N ASP A 95 -9.51 -29.91 -0.14
CA ASP A 95 -10.53 -29.89 0.92
C ASP A 95 -11.75 -29.06 0.53
N LEU A 96 -11.64 -28.21 -0.49
CA LEU A 96 -12.76 -27.43 -1.02
C LEU A 96 -13.68 -28.27 -1.92
N CYS A 97 -13.21 -29.42 -2.41
CA CYS A 97 -13.96 -30.24 -3.36
C CYS A 97 -14.52 -31.49 -2.70
N GLU A 98 -15.83 -31.70 -2.81
CA GLU A 98 -16.53 -32.86 -2.26
C GLU A 98 -16.76 -33.94 -3.33
N GLY A 99 -16.69 -35.22 -2.94
CA GLY A 99 -17.14 -36.35 -3.75
C GLY A 99 -16.03 -37.24 -4.35
N PRO A 100 -16.42 -38.35 -5.01
CA PRO A 100 -15.50 -39.38 -5.50
C PRO A 100 -14.55 -38.92 -6.62
N GLN A 101 -14.85 -37.80 -7.27
CA GLN A 101 -14.07 -37.22 -8.36
C GLN A 101 -12.78 -36.53 -7.90
N ILE A 102 -12.53 -36.40 -6.59
CA ILE A 102 -11.33 -35.73 -6.07
C ILE A 102 -10.04 -36.34 -6.63
N ASN A 103 -9.97 -37.66 -6.78
CA ASN A 103 -8.79 -38.32 -7.36
C ASN A 103 -8.56 -37.95 -8.83
N VAL A 104 -9.64 -37.72 -9.59
CA VAL A 104 -9.57 -37.25 -10.98
C VAL A 104 -9.00 -35.83 -11.01
N LEU A 105 -9.52 -34.94 -10.17
CA LEU A 105 -9.04 -33.56 -10.07
C LEU A 105 -7.56 -33.49 -9.65
N LEU A 106 -7.16 -34.29 -8.67
CA LEU A 106 -5.75 -34.38 -8.25
C LEU A 106 -4.85 -34.90 -9.37
N ASN A 107 -5.33 -35.81 -10.22
CA ASN A 107 -4.59 -36.27 -11.38
C ASN A 107 -4.46 -35.18 -12.45
N GLU A 108 -5.53 -34.43 -12.73
CA GLU A 108 -5.47 -33.27 -13.64
C GLU A 108 -4.54 -32.19 -13.12
N HIS A 109 -4.57 -31.91 -11.82
CA HIS A 109 -3.61 -31.01 -11.17
C HIS A 109 -2.17 -31.47 -11.35
N LYS A 110 -1.87 -32.76 -11.13
CA LYS A 110 -0.53 -33.32 -11.38
C LYS A 110 -0.08 -33.16 -12.82
N LYS A 111 -0.97 -33.35 -13.81
CA LYS A 111 -0.66 -33.08 -15.23
C LYS A 111 -0.32 -31.60 -15.47
N GLY A 112 -1.07 -30.70 -14.83
CA GLY A 112 -0.79 -29.27 -14.84
C GLY A 112 0.57 -28.93 -14.25
N VAL A 113 0.88 -29.50 -13.08
CA VAL A 113 2.19 -29.33 -12.41
C VAL A 113 3.32 -29.85 -13.29
N ALA A 114 3.17 -31.01 -13.91
CA ALA A 114 4.17 -31.53 -14.85
C ALA A 114 4.38 -30.57 -16.04
N ALA A 115 3.31 -29.95 -16.57
CA ALA A 115 3.42 -28.93 -17.61
C ALA A 115 4.15 -27.68 -17.11
N TYR A 116 3.85 -27.18 -15.90
CA TYR A 116 4.56 -26.06 -15.28
C TYR A 116 6.05 -26.36 -15.08
N CYS A 117 6.36 -27.55 -14.56
CA CYS A 117 7.71 -27.98 -14.20
C CYS A 117 8.57 -28.40 -15.39
N HIS A 118 8.04 -28.35 -16.60
CA HIS A 118 8.88 -28.58 -17.77
C HIS A 118 9.90 -27.44 -17.93
N LYS A 119 11.17 -27.80 -18.17
CA LYS A 119 12.32 -26.87 -18.23
C LYS A 119 12.03 -25.58 -19.02
N THR A 120 11.35 -25.70 -20.18
CA THR A 120 11.04 -24.57 -21.07
C THR A 120 10.20 -23.47 -20.43
N TYR A 121 9.45 -23.78 -19.36
CA TYR A 121 8.62 -22.80 -18.64
C TYR A 121 9.27 -22.26 -17.38
N GLY A 122 10.46 -22.76 -16.99
CA GLY A 122 11.16 -22.24 -15.82
C GLY A 122 11.44 -20.75 -15.95
N PHE A 123 12.00 -20.30 -17.08
CA PHE A 123 12.31 -18.89 -17.29
C PHE A 123 11.07 -17.99 -17.18
N THR A 124 9.96 -18.36 -17.84
CA THR A 124 8.72 -17.58 -17.78
C THR A 124 8.12 -17.57 -16.38
N ALA A 125 8.16 -18.70 -15.67
CA ALA A 125 7.77 -18.79 -14.27
C ALA A 125 8.61 -17.88 -13.37
N GLY A 126 9.93 -17.82 -13.57
CA GLY A 126 10.82 -16.90 -12.86
C GLY A 126 10.48 -15.43 -13.13
N THR A 127 10.22 -15.09 -14.40
CA THR A 127 9.84 -13.71 -14.78
C THR A 127 8.45 -13.28 -14.31
N SER A 128 7.61 -14.21 -13.87
CA SER A 128 6.26 -13.90 -13.37
C SER A 128 6.26 -13.12 -12.05
N GLY A 129 7.39 -13.12 -11.33
CA GLY A 129 7.49 -12.50 -10.01
C GLY A 129 6.98 -13.35 -8.85
N LYS A 130 6.37 -14.51 -9.14
CA LYS A 130 5.92 -15.46 -8.11
C LYS A 130 7.08 -16.28 -7.56
N LYS A 131 7.15 -16.42 -6.23
CA LYS A 131 8.13 -17.30 -5.57
C LYS A 131 7.82 -18.77 -5.87
N TYR A 132 8.88 -19.55 -6.09
CA TYR A 132 8.75 -20.98 -6.32
C TYR A 132 8.22 -21.68 -5.06
N GLN A 133 7.28 -22.62 -5.25
CA GLN A 133 6.55 -23.28 -4.16
C GLN A 133 7.00 -24.72 -3.89
N ASN A 134 8.13 -25.17 -4.43
CA ASN A 134 8.63 -26.55 -4.28
C ASN A 134 7.59 -27.60 -4.71
N ILE A 135 6.86 -27.30 -5.80
CA ILE A 135 5.77 -28.16 -6.31
C ILE A 135 6.25 -29.17 -7.34
N CYS A 136 7.48 -29.03 -7.86
CA CYS A 136 7.93 -29.87 -8.96
C CYS A 136 8.34 -31.27 -8.50
N PRO A 137 8.08 -32.30 -9.33
CA PRO A 137 8.66 -33.62 -9.13
C PRO A 137 10.19 -33.57 -9.11
N LYS A 138 10.81 -34.43 -8.29
CA LYS A 138 12.26 -34.46 -8.05
C LYS A 138 13.10 -34.63 -9.33
N ASP A 139 12.58 -35.31 -10.33
CA ASP A 139 13.22 -35.57 -11.62
C ASP A 139 13.18 -34.36 -12.57
N MET A 140 12.19 -33.48 -12.43
CA MET A 140 12.00 -32.29 -13.28
C MET A 140 12.56 -31.01 -12.64
N GLU A 141 12.52 -30.94 -11.30
CA GLU A 141 12.82 -29.76 -10.51
C GLU A 141 14.21 -29.16 -10.78
N PRO A 142 15.32 -29.93 -10.88
CA PRO A 142 16.65 -29.34 -11.10
C PRO A 142 16.75 -28.57 -12.43
N ALA A 143 16.19 -29.13 -13.51
CA ALA A 143 16.21 -28.51 -14.83
C ALA A 143 15.29 -27.28 -14.89
N PHE A 144 14.13 -27.36 -14.22
CA PHE A 144 13.21 -26.23 -14.07
C PHE A 144 13.83 -25.09 -13.27
N LEU A 145 14.42 -25.38 -12.10
CA LEU A 145 14.99 -24.39 -11.19
C LEU A 145 16.11 -23.58 -11.82
N LYS A 146 16.97 -24.22 -12.64
CA LYS A 146 18.00 -23.53 -13.41
C LYS A 146 17.42 -22.42 -14.29
N GLU A 147 16.32 -22.71 -14.98
CA GLU A 147 15.64 -21.75 -15.85
C GLU A 147 14.83 -20.72 -15.05
N TYR A 148 14.17 -21.16 -13.98
CA TYR A 148 13.46 -20.31 -13.03
C TYR A 148 14.35 -19.25 -12.40
N ARG A 149 15.52 -19.62 -11.89
CA ARG A 149 16.49 -18.70 -11.30
C ARG A 149 16.94 -17.63 -12.31
N ARG A 150 17.20 -18.02 -13.55
CA ARG A 150 17.54 -17.07 -14.64
C ARG A 150 16.41 -16.07 -14.91
N GLY A 151 15.17 -16.54 -14.97
CA GLY A 151 14.00 -15.68 -15.13
C GLY A 151 13.77 -14.77 -13.92
N ARG A 152 13.94 -15.33 -12.71
CA ARG A 152 13.76 -14.64 -11.44
C ARG A 152 14.80 -13.54 -11.26
N LYS A 153 16.07 -13.81 -11.60
CA LYS A 153 17.15 -12.82 -11.60
C LYS A 153 16.78 -11.62 -12.48
N LYS A 154 16.36 -11.87 -13.72
CA LYS A 154 15.89 -10.80 -14.63
C LYS A 154 14.74 -9.99 -14.04
N TYR A 155 13.76 -10.65 -13.41
CA TYR A 155 12.64 -9.97 -12.75
C TYR A 155 13.12 -9.08 -11.60
N VAL A 156 13.97 -9.61 -10.72
CA VAL A 156 14.51 -8.91 -9.55
C VAL A 156 15.37 -7.71 -9.97
N GLU A 157 16.26 -7.87 -10.96
CA GLU A 157 17.08 -6.77 -11.51
C GLU A 157 16.20 -5.66 -12.11
N THR A 158 15.17 -6.02 -12.88
CA THR A 158 14.21 -5.06 -13.44
C THR A 158 13.46 -4.30 -12.35
N LEU A 159 13.07 -5.00 -11.29
CA LEU A 159 12.35 -4.43 -10.16
C LEU A 159 13.24 -3.47 -9.35
N ILE A 160 14.49 -3.84 -9.10
CA ILE A 160 15.49 -2.97 -8.47
C ILE A 160 15.68 -1.70 -9.31
N SER A 161 15.92 -1.82 -10.61
CA SER A 161 16.10 -0.67 -11.52
C SER A 161 14.88 0.28 -11.53
N THR A 162 13.67 -0.29 -11.52
CA THR A 162 12.42 0.47 -11.45
C THR A 162 12.34 1.23 -10.13
N LYS A 163 12.59 0.56 -9.01
CA LYS A 163 12.54 1.14 -7.67
C LYS A 163 13.63 2.20 -7.46
N GLU A 164 14.83 2.00 -7.99
CA GLU A 164 15.89 3.00 -7.97
C GLU A 164 15.52 4.26 -8.78
N SER A 165 14.75 4.11 -9.86
CA SER A 165 14.19 5.25 -10.61
C SER A 165 13.15 6.02 -9.79
N GLU A 166 12.25 5.31 -9.10
CA GLU A 166 11.29 5.92 -8.17
C GLU A 166 12.00 6.69 -7.05
N VAL A 167 13.08 6.12 -6.48
CA VAL A 167 13.90 6.80 -5.46
C VAL A 167 14.52 8.09 -5.99
N ARG A 168 15.06 8.08 -7.22
CA ARG A 168 15.61 9.28 -7.86
C ARG A 168 14.54 10.36 -8.07
N GLU A 169 13.33 9.99 -8.46
CA GLU A 169 12.21 10.92 -8.60
C GLU A 169 11.84 11.55 -7.26
N LEU A 170 11.72 10.74 -6.21
CA LEU A 170 11.46 11.20 -4.85
C LEU A 170 12.55 12.16 -4.37
N ASP A 171 13.82 11.85 -4.62
CA ASP A 171 14.95 12.72 -4.27
C ASP A 171 14.89 14.07 -4.99
N ASN A 172 14.54 14.09 -6.27
CA ASN A 172 14.38 15.33 -7.03
C ASN A 172 13.20 16.17 -6.51
N ARG A 173 12.05 15.54 -6.23
CA ARG A 173 10.89 16.23 -5.64
C ARG A 173 11.23 16.81 -4.27
N MET A 174 11.91 16.04 -3.42
CA MET A 174 12.37 16.52 -2.11
C MET A 174 13.34 17.70 -2.24
N ARG A 175 14.27 17.66 -3.20
CA ARG A 175 15.20 18.78 -3.45
C ARG A 175 14.44 20.06 -3.81
N THR A 176 13.50 19.98 -4.74
CA THR A 176 12.66 21.14 -5.13
C THR A 176 11.84 21.65 -3.95
N MET A 177 11.19 20.75 -3.20
CA MET A 177 10.38 21.12 -2.04
C MET A 177 11.21 21.77 -0.92
N LYS A 178 12.42 21.28 -0.67
CA LYS A 178 13.36 21.87 0.30
C LYS A 178 13.83 23.26 -0.13
N SER A 179 14.05 23.48 -1.43
CA SER A 179 14.38 24.81 -1.97
C SER A 179 13.25 25.81 -1.76
N ASP A 180 12.02 25.42 -2.07
CA ASP A 180 10.84 26.26 -1.88
C ASP A 180 10.57 26.55 -0.38
N LEU A 181 10.70 25.54 0.47
CA LEU A 181 10.64 25.69 1.92
C LEU A 181 11.67 26.72 2.43
N ASN A 182 12.91 26.65 1.96
CA ASN A 182 13.96 27.61 2.33
C ASN A 182 13.63 29.02 1.86
N PHE A 183 13.08 29.17 0.64
CA PHE A 183 12.63 30.47 0.15
C PHE A 183 11.50 31.05 1.01
N GLN A 184 10.51 30.25 1.38
CA GLN A 184 9.44 30.66 2.28
C GLN A 184 9.95 31.04 3.68
N LYS A 185 10.91 30.27 4.24
CA LYS A 185 11.58 30.63 5.50
C LYS A 185 12.32 31.97 5.40
N GLY A 186 12.95 32.26 4.27
CA GLY A 186 13.57 33.56 3.99
C GLY A 186 12.55 34.70 3.98
N ARG A 187 11.43 34.53 3.27
CA ARG A 187 10.32 35.50 3.26
C ARG A 187 9.75 35.75 4.65
N LEU A 188 9.54 34.69 5.43
CA LEU A 188 9.06 34.78 6.81
C LEU A 188 10.02 35.59 7.69
N THR A 189 11.32 35.38 7.53
CA THR A 189 12.34 36.14 8.24
C THR A 189 12.29 37.63 7.86
N GLY A 190 12.11 37.93 6.59
CA GLY A 190 11.92 39.31 6.10
C GLY A 190 10.69 39.99 6.71
N LEU A 191 9.52 39.35 6.65
CA LEU A 191 8.28 39.88 7.23
C LEU A 191 8.39 40.12 8.73
N ARG A 192 9.06 39.21 9.46
CA ARG A 192 9.34 39.40 10.90
C ARG A 192 10.24 40.60 11.15
N GLY A 193 11.23 40.84 10.30
CA GLY A 193 12.08 42.04 10.37
C GLY A 193 11.29 43.32 10.15
N GLU A 194 10.41 43.35 9.13
CA GLU A 194 9.54 44.49 8.85
C GLU A 194 8.60 44.77 10.03
N LEU A 195 7.94 43.72 10.54
CA LEU A 195 7.05 43.79 11.72
C LEU A 195 7.77 44.42 12.92
N ASN A 196 8.96 43.94 13.26
CA ASN A 196 9.75 44.46 14.38
C ASN A 196 10.11 45.94 14.22
N SER A 197 10.42 46.38 12.99
CA SER A 197 10.75 47.79 12.73
C SER A 197 9.52 48.70 12.86
N LEU A 198 8.35 48.25 12.39
CA LEU A 198 7.09 48.98 12.54
C LEU A 198 6.62 49.04 13.99
N GLU A 199 6.75 47.95 14.76
CA GLU A 199 6.46 47.95 16.20
C GLU A 199 7.33 48.97 16.96
N THR A 200 8.62 49.09 16.57
CA THR A 200 9.51 50.10 17.14
C THR A 200 9.07 51.53 16.77
N GLN A 201 8.68 51.76 15.51
CA GLN A 201 8.16 53.06 15.05
C GLN A 201 6.83 53.44 15.72
N LYS A 202 5.95 52.46 15.96
CA LYS A 202 4.65 52.64 16.61
C LYS A 202 4.80 53.38 17.95
N ALA A 203 5.76 52.97 18.78
CA ALA A 203 6.02 53.59 20.08
C ALA A 203 6.45 55.07 19.96
N PHE A 204 7.21 55.42 18.93
CA PHE A 204 7.62 56.79 18.67
C PHE A 204 6.47 57.66 18.14
N VAL A 205 5.71 57.15 17.17
CA VAL A 205 4.60 57.87 16.51
C VAL A 205 3.43 58.10 17.46
N ALA A 206 3.16 57.17 18.37
CA ALA A 206 2.10 57.32 19.37
C ALA A 206 2.24 58.61 20.21
N ASN A 207 3.48 59.06 20.46
CA ASN A 207 3.75 60.28 21.25
C ASN A 207 3.80 61.57 20.41
N ASN A 208 4.08 61.48 19.11
CA ASN A 208 4.39 62.64 18.27
C ASN A 208 3.35 62.94 17.18
N ASN A 209 2.67 61.92 16.65
CA ASN A 209 1.68 62.09 15.57
C ASN A 209 0.58 61.01 15.64
N PRO A 210 -0.42 61.17 16.52
CA PRO A 210 -1.48 60.18 16.75
C PRO A 210 -2.30 59.86 15.49
N ALA A 211 -2.42 60.79 14.54
CA ALA A 211 -3.16 60.59 13.30
C ALA A 211 -2.52 59.52 12.37
N GLN A 212 -1.19 59.30 12.47
CA GLN A 212 -0.48 58.27 11.71
C GLN A 212 -0.49 56.89 12.40
N LEU A 213 -0.87 56.83 13.68
CA LEU A 213 -0.83 55.59 14.48
C LEU A 213 -1.72 54.49 13.87
N GLY A 214 -2.94 54.83 13.45
CA GLY A 214 -3.87 53.86 12.88
C GLY A 214 -3.36 53.19 11.59
N TYR A 215 -2.57 53.89 10.78
CA TYR A 215 -1.95 53.30 9.59
C TYR A 215 -0.91 52.23 9.95
N ILE A 216 -0.06 52.53 10.94
CA ILE A 216 0.97 51.60 11.42
C ILE A 216 0.32 50.36 12.05
N GLU A 217 -0.74 50.56 12.84
CA GLU A 217 -1.48 49.45 13.46
C GLU A 217 -2.13 48.53 12.42
N ASN A 218 -2.74 49.10 11.38
CA ASN A 218 -3.29 48.30 10.28
C ASN A 218 -2.20 47.51 9.55
N ARG A 219 -1.03 48.12 9.30
CA ARG A 219 0.09 47.44 8.65
C ARG A 219 0.65 46.30 9.50
N ILE A 220 0.82 46.52 10.81
CA ILE A 220 1.22 45.49 11.78
C ILE A 220 0.23 44.32 11.78
N SER A 221 -1.07 44.61 11.80
CA SER A 221 -2.12 43.59 11.76
C SER A 221 -2.06 42.75 10.48
N GLN A 222 -1.81 43.38 9.33
CA GLN A 222 -1.63 42.67 8.06
C GLN A 222 -0.40 41.78 8.09
N LEU A 223 0.76 42.29 8.54
CA LEU A 223 1.99 41.51 8.63
C LEU A 223 1.85 40.30 9.57
N ASN A 224 1.16 40.46 10.69
CA ASN A 224 0.88 39.36 11.61
C ASN A 224 0.03 38.26 10.94
N SER A 225 -0.95 38.65 10.11
CA SER A 225 -1.79 37.72 9.33
C SER A 225 -0.96 36.99 8.28
N ASP A 226 -0.11 37.71 7.54
CA ASP A 226 0.78 37.15 6.52
C ASP A 226 1.82 36.19 7.12
N ILE A 227 2.41 36.56 8.25
CA ILE A 227 3.34 35.71 9.03
C ILE A 227 2.63 34.43 9.47
N SER A 228 1.40 34.53 9.98
CA SER A 228 0.64 33.37 10.44
C SER A 228 0.33 32.41 9.28
N SER A 229 -0.13 32.95 8.15
CA SER A 229 -0.36 32.19 6.92
C SER A 229 0.91 31.48 6.42
N LEU A 230 2.03 32.20 6.36
CA LEU A 230 3.29 31.65 5.89
C LEU A 230 3.87 30.58 6.83
N ASN A 231 3.69 30.72 8.15
CA ASN A 231 4.05 29.66 9.11
C ASN A 231 3.23 28.38 8.88
N TYR A 232 1.93 28.51 8.58
CA TYR A 232 1.07 27.38 8.25
C TYR A 232 1.56 26.66 6.98
N ASP A 233 1.89 27.40 5.93
CA ASP A 233 2.44 26.84 4.68
C ASP A 233 3.78 26.11 4.89
N ILE A 234 4.68 26.72 5.66
CA ILE A 234 5.99 26.14 6.02
C ILE A 234 5.79 24.81 6.74
N SER A 235 4.90 24.77 7.75
CA SER A 235 4.57 23.54 8.48
C SER A 235 3.96 22.47 7.55
N GLY A 236 3.08 22.87 6.64
CA GLY A 236 2.50 21.99 5.62
C GLY A 236 3.57 21.33 4.74
N LYS A 237 4.52 22.13 4.24
CA LYS A 237 5.63 21.64 3.41
C LYS A 237 6.60 20.75 4.17
N GLU A 238 6.93 21.08 5.41
CA GLU A 238 7.76 20.22 6.27
C GLU A 238 7.13 18.84 6.44
N ASN A 239 5.82 18.79 6.65
CA ASN A 239 5.07 17.54 6.73
C ASN A 239 5.07 16.77 5.40
N GLU A 240 4.96 17.45 4.25
CA GLU A 240 5.02 16.81 2.94
C GLU A 240 6.41 16.22 2.65
N ILE A 241 7.48 16.97 2.96
CA ILE A 241 8.87 16.48 2.86
C ILE A 241 9.05 15.22 3.69
N LYS A 242 8.54 15.20 4.93
CA LYS A 242 8.61 14.02 5.80
C LYS A 242 7.87 12.80 5.20
N LYS A 243 6.72 13.01 4.55
CA LYS A 243 6.00 11.92 3.85
C LYS A 243 6.81 11.37 2.68
N LEU A 244 7.44 12.26 1.89
CA LEU A 244 8.32 11.86 0.79
C LEU A 244 9.54 11.08 1.30
N GLU A 245 10.16 11.53 2.40
CA GLU A 245 11.29 10.84 3.06
C GLU A 245 10.91 9.43 3.51
N ASN A 246 9.74 9.27 4.15
CA ASN A 246 9.25 7.95 4.56
C ASN A 246 9.01 7.02 3.35
N ASN A 247 8.42 7.53 2.27
CA ASN A 247 8.20 6.75 1.06
C ASN A 247 9.53 6.32 0.44
N ARG A 248 10.49 7.25 0.32
CA ARG A 248 11.84 6.96 -0.17
C ARG A 248 12.52 5.86 0.65
N ASN A 249 12.44 5.94 1.98
CA ASN A 249 13.05 4.95 2.87
C ASN A 249 12.39 3.57 2.74
N SER A 250 11.06 3.52 2.59
CA SER A 250 10.34 2.27 2.29
C SER A 250 10.86 1.62 1.01
N LYS A 251 11.03 2.41 -0.06
CA LYS A 251 11.53 1.92 -1.35
C LYS A 251 12.97 1.42 -1.27
N LEU A 252 13.82 2.10 -0.50
CA LEU A 252 15.17 1.62 -0.23
C LEU A 252 15.18 0.29 0.52
N SER A 253 14.30 0.12 1.51
CA SER A 253 14.16 -1.16 2.22
C SER A 253 13.71 -2.29 1.28
N GLU A 254 12.77 -2.02 0.36
CA GLU A 254 12.34 -2.99 -0.66
C GLU A 254 13.54 -3.38 -1.56
N ILE A 255 14.32 -2.40 -2.03
CA ILE A 255 15.51 -2.63 -2.85
C ILE A 255 16.53 -3.53 -2.13
N THR A 256 16.78 -3.28 -0.84
CA THR A 256 17.70 -4.10 -0.04
C THR A 256 17.25 -5.55 0.01
N GLY A 257 15.96 -5.81 0.29
CA GLY A 257 15.43 -7.17 0.31
C GLY A 257 15.53 -7.89 -1.05
N PHE A 258 15.39 -7.16 -2.16
CA PHE A 258 15.62 -7.72 -3.49
C PHE A 258 17.10 -8.01 -3.78
N LYS A 259 18.02 -7.15 -3.30
CA LYS A 259 19.46 -7.37 -3.46
C LYS A 259 19.94 -8.58 -2.67
N GLU A 260 19.36 -8.85 -1.50
CA GLU A 260 19.63 -10.05 -0.70
C GLU A 260 19.19 -11.35 -1.37
N GLU A 261 18.21 -11.30 -2.28
CA GLU A 261 17.75 -12.47 -3.03
C GLU A 261 18.75 -12.89 -4.14
N LEU A 262 19.46 -11.94 -4.75
CA LEU A 262 20.29 -12.16 -5.94
C LEU A 262 21.35 -13.28 -5.80
N PRO A 263 22.12 -13.38 -4.70
CA PRO A 263 23.13 -14.42 -4.56
C PRO A 263 22.56 -15.84 -4.65
N SER A 264 21.34 -16.05 -4.14
CA SER A 264 20.66 -17.37 -4.19
C SER A 264 20.18 -17.76 -5.60
N LEU A 265 20.19 -16.83 -6.54
CA LEU A 265 19.75 -17.03 -7.93
C LEU A 265 20.91 -17.31 -8.89
N ASP A 266 22.16 -17.17 -8.42
CA ASP A 266 23.37 -17.45 -9.21
C ASP A 266 23.85 -18.90 -9.10
N GLU A 267 23.23 -19.71 -8.23
CA GLU A 267 23.42 -21.16 -8.07
C GLU A 267 22.72 -21.98 -9.17
#